data_AF-A0A3C1UWR4-F1
#
_entry.id   AF-A0A3C1UWR4-F1
#
_cell.length_a   1.000
_cell.length_b   1.000
_cell.length_c   1.000
_cell.angle_alpha   90.00
_cell.angle_beta   90.00
_cell.angle_gamma   90.00
#
_symmetry.space_group_name_H-M   'P 1'
#
loop_
_entity.id
_entity.type
_entity.pdbx_description
1 polymer ?
#
loop_
_entity_poly.entity_id
_entity_poly.type
_entity_poly.pdbx_seq_one_letter_code
_entity_poly.pdbx_strand_id
1 'polypeptide(L)'
;EDADLEMIFFKGVPEFDYTGILHAPADEDAYVYAVIDGKLVADKFEWDADAECWEYNTRTIEGVVVSDIELDVALYNASVSSDSDSDSSSEEKDNPDTGAVDYVNIAVALGVVSLAAAGAVALKK
;
A
#
# COMPACT_ATOMS: atom_id res chain seq x y z
N GLU A 1 -14.92 12.61 9.21
CA GLU A 1 -15.01 12.02 7.87
C GLU A 1 -13.73 11.24 7.74
N ASP A 2 -13.81 9.93 7.54
CA ASP A 2 -12.64 9.06 7.40
C ASP A 2 -11.92 9.39 6.09
N ALA A 3 -10.64 9.04 5.95
CA ALA A 3 -9.94 9.22 4.68
C ALA A 3 -10.62 8.41 3.56
N ASP A 4 -10.79 9.02 2.39
CA ASP A 4 -11.21 8.33 1.18
C ASP A 4 -9.98 7.64 0.58
N LEU A 5 -10.05 6.31 0.44
CA LEU A 5 -8.93 5.48 0.02
C LEU A 5 -9.22 4.73 -1.28
N GLU A 6 -8.30 4.83 -2.22
CA GLU A 6 -8.23 3.96 -3.39
C GLU A 6 -7.02 3.05 -3.31
N MET A 7 -7.22 1.75 -3.53
CA MET A 7 -6.19 0.74 -3.31
C MET A 7 -6.14 -0.28 -4.43
N ILE A 8 -4.93 -0.61 -4.86
CA ILE A 8 -4.68 -1.70 -5.79
C ILE A 8 -3.62 -2.60 -5.18
N PHE A 9 -3.91 -3.89 -5.09
CA PHE A 9 -3.03 -4.91 -4.51
C PHE A 9 -2.86 -6.11 -5.45
N PHE A 10 -1.62 -6.62 -5.55
CA PHE A 10 -1.27 -7.74 -6.41
C PHE A 10 -0.85 -8.95 -5.59
N LYS A 11 -1.77 -9.91 -5.41
CA LYS A 11 -1.57 -11.08 -4.53
C LYS A 11 -0.28 -11.86 -4.76
N GLY A 12 0.16 -12.00 -6.01
CA GLY A 12 1.35 -12.75 -6.36
C GLY A 12 2.64 -11.94 -6.36
N VAL A 13 2.59 -10.66 -5.97
CA VAL A 13 3.72 -9.72 -5.94
C VAL A 13 4.66 -9.91 -7.13
N PRO A 14 4.17 -9.72 -8.38
CA PRO A 14 4.94 -10.02 -9.56
C PRO A 14 6.26 -9.25 -9.59
N GLU A 15 7.33 -9.99 -9.87
CA GLU A 15 8.64 -9.44 -10.21
C GLU A 15 8.88 -9.58 -11.71
N PHE A 16 9.36 -8.50 -12.34
CA PHE A 16 9.69 -8.44 -13.75
C PHE A 16 11.21 -8.46 -13.96
N ASP A 17 11.64 -9.07 -15.06
CA ASP A 17 13.06 -9.11 -15.46
C ASP A 17 13.64 -7.71 -15.75
N TYR A 18 12.78 -6.73 -16.04
CA TYR A 18 13.14 -5.35 -16.38
C TYR A 18 12.40 -4.35 -15.48
N THR A 19 13.01 -3.19 -15.26
CA THR A 19 12.35 -2.07 -14.57
C THR A 19 11.30 -1.45 -15.50
N GLY A 20 10.08 -1.32 -15.00
CA GLY A 20 9.00 -0.58 -15.63
C GLY A 20 8.60 0.64 -14.81
N ILE A 21 7.69 1.43 -15.38
CA ILE A 21 7.06 2.57 -14.71
C ILE A 21 5.64 2.13 -14.31
N LEU A 22 5.33 2.22 -13.02
CA LEU A 22 3.98 2.06 -12.51
C LEU A 22 3.30 3.44 -12.46
N HIS A 23 2.19 3.58 -13.17
CA HIS A 23 1.33 4.76 -13.11
C HIS A 23 0.22 4.56 -12.09
N ALA A 24 0.16 5.42 -11.07
CA ALA A 24 -0.95 5.46 -10.14
C ALA A 24 -2.03 6.44 -10.64
N PRO A 25 -3.31 6.02 -10.69
CA PRO A 25 -4.40 6.87 -11.15
C PRO A 25 -4.87 7.78 -10.01
N ALA A 26 -4.19 8.91 -9.81
CA ALA A 26 -4.51 9.86 -8.74
C ALA A 26 -4.23 11.30 -9.18
N ASP A 27 -4.96 12.26 -8.61
CA ASP A 27 -4.76 13.69 -8.84
C ASP A 27 -3.44 14.18 -8.20
N GLU A 28 -2.94 15.35 -8.63
CA GLU A 28 -1.67 15.94 -8.16
C GLU A 28 -1.65 16.22 -6.64
N ASP A 29 -2.80 16.55 -6.06
CA ASP A 29 -2.95 16.87 -4.64
C ASP A 29 -3.22 15.65 -3.75
N ALA A 30 -3.31 14.45 -4.34
CA ALA A 30 -3.51 13.21 -3.60
C ALA A 30 -2.22 12.71 -2.93
N TYR A 31 -2.38 12.00 -1.82
CA TYR A 31 -1.29 11.33 -1.11
C TYR A 31 -1.15 9.90 -1.63
N VAL A 32 -0.03 9.59 -2.29
CA VAL A 32 0.22 8.28 -2.93
C VAL A 32 1.33 7.52 -2.21
N TYR A 33 1.07 6.26 -1.89
CA TYR A 33 1.96 5.37 -1.17
C TYR A 33 2.21 4.09 -1.94
N ALA A 34 3.47 3.70 -2.08
CA ALA A 34 3.80 2.36 -2.54
C ALA A 34 3.64 1.36 -1.39
N VAL A 35 3.18 0.16 -1.72
CA VAL A 35 3.19 -0.98 -0.80
C VAL A 35 4.44 -1.78 -1.11
N ILE A 36 5.28 -2.01 -0.09
CA ILE A 36 6.51 -2.80 -0.20
C ILE A 36 6.64 -3.65 1.06
N ASP A 37 6.67 -4.97 0.91
CA ASP A 37 6.68 -5.95 2.00
C ASP A 37 5.52 -5.73 3.00
N GLY A 38 4.32 -5.46 2.49
CA GLY A 38 3.11 -5.14 3.24
C GLY A 38 3.11 -3.76 3.91
N LYS A 39 4.19 -2.99 3.78
CA LYS A 39 4.38 -1.69 4.43
C LYS A 39 4.09 -0.53 3.48
N LEU A 40 3.54 0.56 4.02
CA LEU A 40 3.42 1.79 3.27
C LEU A 40 4.77 2.51 3.24
N VAL A 41 5.15 2.96 2.05
CA VAL A 41 6.34 3.76 1.80
C VAL A 41 5.93 5.01 1.03
N ALA A 42 6.04 6.16 1.70
CA ALA A 42 5.91 7.46 1.06
C ALA A 42 7.11 7.76 0.15
N ASP A 43 6.98 8.74 -0.74
CA ASP A 43 8.06 9.28 -1.59
C ASP A 43 8.63 8.31 -2.65
N LYS A 44 7.91 7.23 -2.98
CA LYS A 44 8.26 6.35 -4.11
C LYS A 44 7.71 6.83 -5.44
N PHE A 45 6.59 7.53 -5.39
CA PHE A 45 5.96 8.11 -6.55
C PHE A 45 6.47 9.54 -6.75
N GLU A 46 6.75 9.89 -7.99
CA GLU A 46 7.05 11.25 -8.42
C GLU A 46 5.94 11.70 -9.39
N TRP A 47 5.47 12.95 -9.26
CA TRP A 47 4.47 13.49 -10.17
C TRP A 47 5.08 13.83 -11.52
N ASP A 48 4.54 13.27 -12.60
CA ASP A 48 4.85 13.64 -13.97
C ASP A 48 3.75 14.58 -14.50
N ALA A 49 4.12 15.85 -14.71
CA ALA A 49 3.20 16.88 -15.18
C ALA A 49 2.84 16.77 -16.67
N ASP A 50 3.65 16.09 -17.48
CA ASP A 50 3.37 15.87 -18.91
C ASP A 50 2.39 14.70 -19.10
N ALA A 51 2.50 13.67 -18.26
CA ALA A 51 1.61 12.50 -18.25
C ALA A 51 0.37 12.69 -17.33
N GLU A 52 0.37 13.73 -16.50
CA GLU A 52 -0.65 14.02 -15.48
C GLU A 52 -0.91 12.82 -14.56
N CYS A 53 0.17 12.17 -14.10
CA CYS A 53 0.09 11.00 -13.23
C CYS A 53 1.27 10.84 -12.28
N TRP A 54 1.08 10.02 -11.25
CA TRP A 54 2.14 9.63 -10.32
C TRP A 54 2.89 8.41 -10.85
N GLU A 55 4.21 8.51 -10.95
CA GLU A 55 5.09 7.48 -11.50
C GLU A 55 5.99 6.83 -10.43
N TYR A 56 6.06 5.50 -10.43
CA TYR A 56 7.02 4.74 -9.62
C TYR A 56 7.82 3.76 -10.48
N ASN A 57 9.14 3.96 -10.57
CA ASN A 57 10.05 3.05 -11.26
C ASN A 57 10.33 1.81 -10.41
N THR A 58 9.83 0.65 -10.83
CA THR A 58 9.99 -0.60 -10.06
C THR A 58 10.08 -1.84 -10.95
N ARG A 59 10.70 -2.89 -10.40
CA ARG A 59 10.68 -4.26 -10.94
C ARG A 59 9.65 -5.14 -10.23
N THR A 60 9.21 -4.75 -9.05
CA THR A 60 8.28 -5.52 -8.22
C THR A 60 7.08 -4.66 -7.91
N ILE A 61 5.89 -5.20 -8.15
CA ILE A 61 4.63 -4.48 -7.92
C ILE A 61 3.83 -5.24 -6.88
N GLU A 62 3.70 -4.68 -5.70
CA GLU A 62 2.88 -5.25 -4.64
C GLU A 62 1.55 -4.51 -4.49
N GLY A 63 1.59 -3.18 -4.54
CA GLY A 63 0.38 -2.37 -4.52
C GLY A 63 0.64 -0.88 -4.43
N VAL A 64 -0.44 -0.13 -4.55
CA VAL A 64 -0.50 1.32 -4.38
C VAL A 64 -1.72 1.67 -3.54
N VAL A 65 -1.55 2.64 -2.64
CA VAL A 65 -2.62 3.23 -1.84
C VAL A 65 -2.63 4.74 -2.11
N VAL A 66 -3.80 5.26 -2.43
CA VAL A 66 -4.06 6.68 -2.67
C VAL A 66 -5.03 7.17 -1.60
N SER A 67 -4.79 8.35 -1.06
CA SER A 67 -5.65 9.00 -0.07
C SER A 67 -5.82 10.48 -0.35
N ASP A 68 -7.01 11.00 -0.01
CA ASP A 68 -7.32 12.44 -0.01
C ASP A 68 -6.63 13.22 1.12
N ILE A 69 -6.18 12.54 2.18
CA ILE A 69 -5.46 13.13 3.33
C ILE A 69 -4.19 12.36 3.67
N GLU A 70 -3.26 13.03 4.32
CA GLU A 70 -2.00 12.42 4.73
C GLU A 70 -2.23 11.32 5.78
N LEU A 71 -1.77 10.11 5.48
CA LEU A 71 -1.83 8.96 6.39
C LEU A 71 -0.61 8.90 7.32
N ASP A 72 -0.82 8.44 8.56
CA ASP A 72 0.26 8.13 9.48
C ASP A 72 0.90 6.77 9.11
N VAL A 73 1.91 6.83 8.25
CA VAL A 73 2.68 5.67 7.76
C VAL A 73 3.35 4.92 8.92
N ALA A 74 3.76 5.61 9.99
CA ALA A 74 4.40 4.96 11.13
C ALA A 74 3.37 4.13 11.92
N LEU A 75 2.18 4.68 12.15
CA LEU A 75 1.07 3.97 12.77
C LEU A 75 0.64 2.75 11.94
N TYR A 76 0.53 2.90 10.62
CA TYR A 76 0.22 1.80 9.71
C TYR A 76 1.28 0.70 9.79
N ASN A 77 2.56 1.05 9.66
CA ASN A 77 3.64 0.07 9.62
C ASN A 77 3.78 -0.68 10.95
N ALA A 78 3.38 -0.05 12.06
CA ALA A 78 3.33 -0.70 13.37
C ALA A 78 2.19 -1.73 13.48
N SER A 79 1.06 -1.55 12.79
CA SER A 79 -0.09 -2.47 12.86
C SER A 79 0.02 -3.66 11.91
N VAL A 80 0.78 -3.56 10.81
CA VAL A 80 1.02 -4.71 9.91
C VAL A 80 2.22 -5.57 10.32
N SER A 81 3.13 -5.05 11.15
CA SER A 81 4.31 -5.80 11.62
C SER A 81 4.00 -6.77 12.78
N SER A 82 2.77 -6.78 13.31
CA SER A 82 2.39 -7.60 14.47
C SER A 82 1.90 -9.02 14.13
N ASP A 83 1.68 -9.35 12.85
CA ASP A 83 1.01 -10.60 12.45
C ASP A 83 1.74 -11.37 11.32
N SER A 84 3.07 -11.29 11.27
CA SER A 84 3.87 -12.10 10.32
C SER A 84 4.22 -13.49 10.86
N ASP A 85 3.34 -14.13 11.61
CA ASP A 85 3.42 -15.56 11.96
C ASP A 85 2.29 -16.32 11.24
N SER A 86 2.39 -16.43 9.92
CA SER A 86 1.68 -17.47 9.18
C SER A 86 2.54 -18.74 9.13
N ASP A 87 2.68 -19.40 10.29
CA ASP A 87 3.10 -20.80 10.31
C ASP A 87 1.93 -21.63 9.74
N SER A 88 1.98 -21.94 8.44
CA SER A 88 1.12 -22.95 7.84
C SER A 88 1.91 -24.23 7.62
N SER A 89 2.33 -24.82 8.73
CA SER A 89 2.68 -26.25 8.80
C SER A 89 1.41 -27.07 8.54
N SER A 90 1.17 -27.45 7.28
CA SER A 90 0.19 -28.49 6.92
C SER A 90 0.66 -29.22 5.67
N GLU A 91 1.11 -30.44 5.91
CA GLU A 91 1.58 -31.42 4.96
C GLU A 91 0.54 -31.73 3.85
N GLU A 92 1.04 -32.08 2.67
CA GLU A 92 0.31 -32.70 1.52
C GLU A 92 -0.35 -31.82 0.45
N LYS A 93 0.46 -31.00 -0.24
CA LYS A 93 0.54 -30.87 -1.72
C LYS A 93 1.49 -29.71 -2.01
N ASP A 94 2.52 -29.98 -2.81
CA ASP A 94 3.51 -29.00 -3.25
C ASP A 94 2.87 -28.03 -4.28
N ASN A 95 1.89 -27.23 -3.84
CA ASN A 95 1.49 -26.05 -4.56
C ASN A 95 2.60 -25.02 -4.30
N PRO A 96 3.22 -24.42 -5.34
CA PRO A 96 4.19 -23.37 -5.10
C PRO A 96 3.55 -22.35 -4.17
N ASP A 97 4.19 -22.13 -3.02
CA ASP A 97 3.77 -21.09 -2.09
C ASP A 97 3.89 -19.77 -2.85
N THR A 98 2.75 -19.23 -3.29
CA THR A 98 2.72 -17.99 -4.07
C THR A 98 2.88 -16.76 -3.18
N GLY A 99 3.37 -16.92 -1.95
CA GLY A 99 3.52 -15.84 -0.97
C GLY A 99 2.17 -15.23 -0.63
N ALA A 100 1.45 -15.80 0.34
CA ALA A 100 0.23 -15.15 0.81
C ALA A 100 0.59 -13.87 1.58
N VAL A 101 0.61 -12.72 0.89
CA VAL A 101 0.52 -11.43 1.56
C VAL A 101 -0.90 -11.31 2.13
N ASP A 102 -1.03 -11.09 3.43
CA ASP A 102 -2.33 -10.98 4.11
C ASP A 102 -2.96 -9.61 3.89
N TYR A 103 -3.60 -9.43 2.74
CA TYR A 103 -4.28 -8.17 2.39
C TYR A 103 -5.44 -7.84 3.33
N VAL A 104 -5.99 -8.81 4.06
CA VAL A 104 -7.05 -8.54 5.05
C VAL A 104 -6.46 -7.72 6.19
N ASN A 105 -5.28 -8.10 6.69
CA ASN A 105 -4.60 -7.33 7.73
C ASN A 105 -4.20 -5.94 7.24
N ILE A 106 -3.73 -5.83 5.98
CA ILE A 106 -3.42 -4.54 5.34
C ILE A 106 -4.65 -3.64 5.30
N ALA A 107 -5.80 -4.13 4.82
CA ALA A 107 -7.02 -3.34 4.73
C ALA A 107 -7.55 -2.89 6.11
N VAL A 108 -7.47 -3.78 7.12
CA VAL A 108 -7.84 -3.44 8.50
C VAL A 108 -6.93 -2.35 9.06
N ALA A 109 -5.61 -2.48 8.87
CA ALA A 109 -4.64 -1.47 9.27
C ALA A 109 -4.91 -0.11 8.61
N LEU A 110 -5.20 -0.09 7.30
CA LEU A 110 -5.54 1.13 6.57
C LEU A 110 -6.81 1.79 7.11
N GLY A 111 -7.83 0.99 7.48
CA GLY A 111 -9.03 1.51 8.13
C GLY A 111 -8.79 2.15 9.50
N VAL A 112 -7.82 1.66 10.28
CA VAL A 112 -7.45 2.29 11.57
C VAL A 112 -6.73 3.62 11.32
N VAL A 113 -5.85 3.67 10.32
CA VAL A 113 -5.05 4.86 10.02
C VAL A 113 -5.87 5.95 9.34
N SER A 114 -6.82 5.59 8.47
CA SER A 114 -7.74 6.57 7.86
C SER A 114 -8.58 7.29 8.91
N LEU A 115 -9.11 6.55 9.89
CA LEU A 115 -9.88 7.11 11.00
C LEU A 115 -9.02 8.03 11.89
N ALA A 116 -7.76 7.65 12.14
CA ALA A 116 -6.83 8.47 12.92
C ALA A 116 -6.45 9.77 12.19
N ALA A 117 -6.13 9.69 10.90
CA ALA A 117 -5.80 10.84 10.06
C ALA A 117 -6.96 11.84 9.99
N ALA A 118 -8.17 11.34 9.75
CA ALA A 118 -9.42 12.09 9.79
C ALA A 118 -9.62 12.86 11.10
N GLY A 119 -9.38 12.19 12.24
CA GLY A 119 -9.47 12.81 13.56
C GLY A 119 -8.46 13.95 13.74
N ALA A 120 -7.23 13.79 13.26
CA ALA A 120 -6.20 14.81 13.32
C ALA A 120 -6.54 16.04 12.47
N VAL A 121 -7.07 15.85 11.25
CA VAL A 121 -7.52 16.95 10.38
C VAL A 121 -8.69 17.71 11.01
N ALA A 122 -9.66 17.01 11.61
CA ALA A 122 -10.81 17.63 12.26
C ALA A 122 -10.42 18.51 13.47
N LEU A 123 -9.37 18.13 14.22
CA LEU A 123 -8.87 18.92 15.37
C LEU A 123 -8.11 20.20 14.95
N LYS A 124 -7.66 20.29 13.70
CA LYS A 124 -6.87 21.41 13.19
C LYS A 124 -7.74 22.52 12.57
N LYS A 125 -9.03 22.27 12.34
CA LYS A 125 -10.03 23.24 11.87
C LYS A 125 -10.69 23.96 13.05
#